data_AF-A0ABD6F2N0-F1
#
_entry.id   AF-A0ABD6F2N0-F1
#
_cell.length_a   1.000
_cell.length_b   1.000
_cell.length_c   1.000
_cell.angle_alpha   90.00
_cell.angle_beta   90.00
_cell.angle_gamma   90.00
#
_symmetry.space_group_name_H-M   'P 1'
#
loop_
_entity.id
_entity.type
_entity.pdbx_description
1 polymer ?
#
loop_
_entity_poly.entity_id
_entity_poly.type
_entity_poly.pdbx_seq_one_letter_code
_entity_poly.pdbx_strand_id
1 'polypeptide(L)' 'MPNEQRLLSYGAYFAKCSPEAVDYGKCVAAKAEKVAVSACAKQFNALFDCIKKQVIIRSLFCFGKNG' A
#
# COMPACT_ATOMS: atom_id res chain seq x y z
N MET A 1 5.45 23.79 5.11
CA MET A 1 5.21 22.59 5.94
C MET A 1 5.62 21.35 5.16
N PRO A 2 6.72 20.65 5.49
CA PRO A 2 7.30 19.61 4.63
C PRO A 2 6.67 18.20 4.71
N ASN A 3 5.60 17.99 5.48
CA ASN A 3 5.06 16.64 5.73
C ASN A 3 3.82 16.25 4.90
N GLU A 4 3.12 17.19 4.27
CA GLU A 4 1.92 16.89 3.45
C GLU A 4 2.25 16.05 2.21
N GLN A 5 3.42 16.25 1.59
CA GLN A 5 3.82 15.49 0.41
C GLN A 5 3.99 13.98 0.68
N ARG A 6 4.38 13.58 1.90
CA ARG A 6 4.54 12.15 2.24
C ARG A 6 3.21 11.43 2.25
N LEU A 7 2.15 12.04 2.80
CA LEU A 7 0.80 11.46 2.85
C LEU A 7 0.15 11.38 1.46
N LEU A 8 0.25 12.45 0.65
CA LEU A 8 -0.28 12.45 -0.72
C LEU A 8 0.35 11.37 -1.60
N SER A 9 1.63 11.09 -1.37
CA SER A 9 2.35 10.04 -2.08
C SER A 9 1.86 8.65 -1.72
N TYR A 10 1.50 8.42 -0.46
CA TYR A 10 0.88 7.18 -0.02
C TYR A 10 -0.47 6.95 -0.71
N GLY A 11 -1.29 8.00 -0.84
CA GLY A 11 -2.54 7.93 -1.61
C GLY A 11 -2.31 7.45 -3.04
N ALA A 12 -1.28 7.96 -3.74
CA ALA A 12 -0.94 7.52 -5.09
C ALA A 12 -0.43 6.07 -5.15
N TYR A 13 0.29 5.60 -4.13
CA TYR A 13 0.72 4.20 -4.04
C TYR A 13 -0.46 3.25 -3.82
N PHE A 14 -1.37 3.62 -2.93
CA PHE A 14 -2.60 2.88 -2.71
C PHE A 14 -3.52 2.91 -3.94
N ALA A 15 -3.54 4.00 -4.71
CA ALA A 15 -4.27 4.06 -5.98
C ALA A 15 -3.72 3.06 -7.01
N LYS A 16 -2.40 2.89 -7.09
CA LYS A 16 -1.77 1.91 -8.00
C LYS A 16 -1.96 0.46 -7.54
N CYS A 17 -2.03 0.23 -6.23
CA CYS A 17 -2.29 -1.07 -5.61
C CYS A 17 -3.75 -1.25 -5.20
N SER A 18 -4.66 -0.49 -5.83
CA SER A 18 -6.10 -0.54 -5.54
C SER A 18 -6.73 -1.92 -5.73
N PRO A 19 -6.39 -2.73 -6.74
CA PRO A 19 -6.99 -4.06 -6.84
C PRO A 19 -6.60 -4.96 -5.66
N GLU A 20 -5.33 -4.94 -5.22
CA GLU A 20 -4.87 -5.69 -4.05
C GLU A 20 -5.48 -5.17 -2.75
N ALA A 21 -5.70 -3.84 -2.65
CA ALA A 21 -6.36 -3.22 -1.50
C ALA A 21 -7.83 -3.61 -1.40
N VAL A 22 -8.53 -3.71 -2.55
CA VAL A 22 -9.92 -4.16 -2.61
C VAL A 22 -10.02 -5.63 -2.21
N ASP A 23 -9.11 -6.49 -2.65
CA ASP A 23 -9.09 -7.91 -2.28
C ASP A 23 -8.83 -8.10 -0.78
N TYR A 24 -7.90 -7.34 -0.22
CA TYR A 24 -7.68 -7.30 1.23
C TYR A 24 -8.92 -6.80 1.98
N GLY A 25 -9.53 -5.70 1.53
CA GLY A 25 -10.75 -5.14 2.12
C GLY A 25 -11.93 -6.12 2.09
N LYS A 26 -12.12 -6.86 1.00
CA LYS A 26 -13.15 -7.92 0.90
C LYS A 26 -12.92 -9.02 1.93
N CYS A 27 -11.67 -9.47 2.10
CA CYS A 27 -11.33 -10.50 3.07
C CYS A 27 -11.57 -10.03 4.51
N VAL A 28 -11.19 -8.79 4.84
CA VAL A 28 -11.40 -8.18 6.15
C VAL A 28 -12.88 -7.98 6.44
N ALA A 29 -13.64 -7.45 5.47
CA ALA A 29 -15.08 -7.23 5.59
C ALA A 29 -15.84 -8.54 5.81
N ALA A 30 -15.47 -9.61 5.09
CA ALA A 30 -16.05 -10.94 5.28
C ALA A 30 -15.69 -11.60 6.62
N LYS A 31 -14.69 -11.07 7.35
CA LYS A 31 -14.21 -11.61 8.63
C LYS A 31 -14.32 -10.59 9.77
N ALA A 32 -15.16 -9.56 9.61
CA ALA A 32 -15.24 -8.38 10.47
C ALA A 32 -15.47 -8.70 11.97
N GLU A 33 -16.03 -9.87 12.29
CA GLU A 33 -16.30 -10.29 13.68
C GLU A 33 -15.08 -10.94 14.37
N LYS A 34 -14.13 -11.50 13.60
CA LYS A 34 -12.93 -12.19 14.11
C LYS A 34 -11.76 -12.06 13.12
N VAL A 35 -11.27 -10.84 12.91
CA VAL A 35 -10.06 -10.66 12.10
C VAL A 35 -8.83 -11.11 12.90
N ALA A 36 -8.55 -12.41 12.87
CA ALA A 36 -7.23 -12.89 13.29
C ALA A 36 -6.19 -12.28 12.34
N VAL A 37 -5.06 -11.79 12.87
CA VAL A 37 -3.99 -11.12 12.09
C VAL A 37 -3.55 -11.96 10.88
N SER A 38 -3.64 -13.28 10.96
CA SER A 38 -3.28 -14.22 9.88
C SER A 38 -4.39 -14.48 8.85
N ALA A 39 -5.64 -14.11 9.12
CA ALA A 39 -6.79 -14.57 8.34
C ALA A 39 -6.86 -14.01 6.91
N CYS A 40 -6.26 -12.84 6.69
CA CYS A 40 -6.13 -12.18 5.38
C CYS A 40 -4.65 -11.92 5.03
N ALA A 41 -3.72 -12.69 5.61
CA ALA A 41 -2.28 -12.48 5.44
C ALA A 41 -1.83 -12.58 3.98
N LYS A 42 -2.49 -13.42 3.17
CA LYS A 42 -2.19 -13.57 1.74
C LYS A 42 -2.50 -12.27 0.96
N GLN A 43 -3.70 -11.73 1.15
CA GLN A 43 -4.14 -10.49 0.50
C GLN A 43 -3.36 -9.29 1.04
N PHE A 44 -3.07 -9.29 2.34
CA PHE A 44 -2.21 -8.28 2.97
C PHE A 44 -0.80 -8.28 2.38
N ASN A 45 -0.15 -9.44 2.26
CA ASN A 45 1.18 -9.54 1.68
C ASN A 45 1.21 -9.11 0.21
N ALA A 46 0.17 -9.42 -0.57
CA ALA A 46 0.06 -8.94 -1.95
C ALA A 46 -0.02 -7.41 -2.03
N LEU A 47 -0.87 -6.80 -1.20
CA LEU A 47 -0.97 -5.33 -1.08
C LEU A 47 0.35 -4.71 -0.61
N PHE A 48 0.97 -5.29 0.42
CA PHE A 48 2.23 -4.81 0.98
C PHE A 48 3.38 -4.92 -0.02
N ASP A 49 3.46 -6.01 -0.79
CA ASP A 49 4.46 -6.18 -1.85
C ASP A 49 4.29 -5.14 -2.97
N CYS A 50 3.05 -4.87 -3.39
CA CYS A 50 2.76 -3.82 -4.35
C CYS A 50 3.21 -2.44 -3.84
N ILE A 51 2.83 -2.08 -2.61
CA ILE A 51 3.24 -0.80 -2.01
C ILE A 51 4.77 -0.73 -1.88
N LYS A 52 5.42 -1.80 -1.44
CA LYS A 52 6.88 -1.88 -1.30
C LYS A 52 7.58 -1.65 -2.65
N LYS A 53 7.08 -2.26 -3.74
CA LYS A 53 7.59 -2.00 -5.10
C LYS A 53 7.45 -0.53 -5.49
N GLN A 54 6.31 0.10 -5.20
CA GLN A 54 6.10 1.52 -5.51
C GLN A 54 7.00 2.46 -4.69
N VAL A 55 7.28 2.11 -3.43
CA VAL A 55 8.22 2.85 -2.58
C VAL A 55 9.65 2.73 -3.13
N ILE A 56 10.10 1.53 -3.51
CA ILE A 56 11.45 1.30 -4.07
C ILE A 56 11.65 2.07 -5.38
N ILE A 57 10.68 1.98 -6.30
CA ILE A 57 10.73 2.71 -7.59
C ILE A 57 10.84 4.22 -7.36
N ARG A 58 10.11 4.75 -6.38
CA ARG A 58 10.15 6.18 -6.07
C ARG A 58 11.40 6.58 -5.29
N SER A 59 11.97 5.74 -4.44
CA SER A 59 13.28 5.98 -3.82
C SER A 59 14.40 6.08 -4.88
N LEU A 60 14.32 5.28 -5.94
CA LEU A 60 15.21 5.41 -7.10
C LEU A 60 14.93 6.70 -7.90
N PHE A 61 13.66 7.07 -8.09
CA PHE A 61 13.31 8.27 -8.86
C PHE A 61 13.53 9.59 -8.11
N CYS A 62 13.44 9.60 -6.77
CA CYS A 62 13.76 10.78 -5.95
C CYS A 62 15.28 11.03 -5.82
N PHE A 63 16.12 10.03 -6.10
CA PHE A 63 17.56 10.23 -6.23
C PHE A 63 17.96 10.95 -7.53
N GLY A 64 17.06 11.03 -8.52
CA GLY A 64 17.30 11.67 -9.82
C GLY A 64 16.62 13.03 -10.02
N LYS A 65 16.04 13.64 -8.97
CA LYS A 65 15.38 14.97 -9.04
C LYS A 65 15.97 16.00 -8.06
N ASN A 66 17.28 15.93 -7.84
CA ASN A 66 18.10 17.04 -7.34
C ASN A 66 19.25 17.28 -8.32
N GLY A 67 18.91 17.70 -9.54
CA GLY A 67 19.82 18.17 -10.57
C GLY A 67 19.16 19.33 -11.29
#